data_AF-A0A956JLD5-F1
#
_entry.id   AF-A0A956JLD5-F1
#
_cell.length_a   1.000
_cell.length_b   1.000
_cell.length_c   1.000
_cell.angle_alpha   90.00
_cell.angle_beta   90.00
_cell.angle_gamma   90.00
#
_symmetry.space_group_name_H-M   'P 1'
#
loop_
_entity.id
_entity.type
_entity.pdbx_description
1 polymer ?
#
loop_
_entity_poly.entity_id
_entity_poly.type
_entity_poly.pdbx_seq_one_letter_code
_entity_poly.pdbx_strand_id
1 'polypeptide(L)'
;MESIAVQRLRVLPLPRGAGIPAKARLAVLAELAGMGYRLRNPELLNAADPAWLEGMRGRLDVLKAMRGGDVDYVPLFLRFPDDIPDDGEYFARRIVGYVGNLLGAFTEEDGQRLDSGVVVPRWLFDLEAFGADPITQLQSPSLFARAKAKLRKRKADSHVEWIDLDLLW
;
A
#
# COMPACT_ATOMS: atom_id res chain seq x y z
N MET A 1 -17.85 9.47 -15.12
CA MET A 1 -18.48 8.13 -15.17
C MET A 1 -17.45 7.02 -15.29
N GLU A 2 -16.50 7.11 -16.23
CA GLU A 2 -15.44 6.09 -16.44
C GLU A 2 -14.66 5.74 -15.15
N SER A 3 -14.28 6.74 -14.34
CA SER A 3 -13.55 6.47 -13.08
C SER A 3 -14.37 5.69 -12.04
N ILE A 4 -15.68 5.90 -11.97
CA ILE A 4 -16.57 5.19 -11.04
C ILE A 4 -16.71 3.72 -11.46
N ALA A 5 -16.83 3.45 -12.77
CA ALA A 5 -16.90 2.10 -13.30
C ALA A 5 -15.61 1.29 -13.01
N VAL A 6 -14.45 1.92 -13.18
CA VAL A 6 -13.16 1.29 -12.83
C VAL A 6 -13.06 1.06 -11.32
N GLN A 7 -13.38 2.07 -10.50
CA GLN A 7 -13.21 2.02 -9.05
C GLN A 7 -14.16 1.06 -8.34
N ARG A 8 -15.43 1.00 -8.76
CA ARG A 8 -16.46 0.20 -8.08
C ARG A 8 -16.74 -1.13 -8.74
N LEU A 9 -16.68 -1.18 -10.07
CA LEU A 9 -17.08 -2.36 -10.83
C LEU A 9 -15.88 -3.11 -11.41
N ARG A 10 -14.65 -2.55 -11.32
CA ARG A 10 -13.44 -3.12 -11.92
C ARG A 10 -13.57 -3.32 -13.43
N VAL A 11 -14.34 -2.44 -14.06
CA VAL A 11 -14.64 -2.48 -15.49
C VAL A 11 -13.90 -1.39 -16.22
N LEU A 12 -13.32 -1.74 -17.37
CA LEU A 12 -12.79 -0.80 -18.36
C LEU A 12 -13.73 -0.77 -19.57
N PRO A 13 -14.46 0.34 -19.80
CA PRO A 13 -15.26 0.52 -21.02
C PRO A 13 -14.37 0.49 -22.25
N LEU A 14 -14.79 -0.20 -23.29
CA LEU A 14 -14.02 -0.50 -24.49
C LEU A 14 -14.89 -0.25 -25.73
N PRO A 15 -14.67 0.83 -26.49
CA PRO A 15 -15.39 1.06 -27.74
C PRO A 15 -14.99 0.01 -28.79
N ARG A 16 -15.97 -0.43 -29.59
CA ARG A 16 -15.73 -1.34 -30.73
C ARG A 16 -15.01 -0.63 -31.86
N GLY A 17 -14.08 -1.32 -32.51
CA GLY A 17 -13.34 -0.78 -33.66
C GLY A 17 -12.50 -1.84 -34.38
N ALA A 18 -11.49 -1.37 -35.12
CA ALA A 18 -10.69 -2.21 -36.01
C ALA A 18 -9.69 -3.15 -35.28
N GLY A 19 -9.55 -3.00 -33.97
CA GLY A 19 -8.61 -3.76 -33.14
C GLY A 19 -7.36 -2.97 -32.79
N ILE A 20 -6.91 -3.15 -31.55
CA ILE A 20 -5.66 -2.54 -31.08
C ILE A 20 -4.47 -3.35 -31.63
N PRO A 21 -3.40 -2.71 -32.16
CA PRO A 21 -2.22 -3.41 -32.65
C PRO A 21 -1.58 -4.33 -31.61
N ALA A 22 -1.05 -5.49 -32.03
CA ALA A 22 -0.51 -6.51 -31.12
C ALA A 22 0.54 -5.98 -30.12
N LYS A 23 1.47 -5.13 -30.58
CA LYS A 23 2.49 -4.51 -29.73
C LYS A 23 1.86 -3.64 -28.63
N ALA A 24 0.84 -2.85 -28.98
CA ALA A 24 0.15 -2.00 -28.01
C ALA A 24 -0.68 -2.82 -27.01
N ARG A 25 -1.31 -3.93 -27.46
CA ARG A 25 -1.98 -4.86 -26.54
C ARG A 25 -1.01 -5.45 -25.52
N LEU A 26 0.16 -5.90 -25.97
CA LEU A 26 1.19 -6.43 -25.08
C LEU A 26 1.69 -5.38 -24.09
N ALA A 27 1.89 -4.14 -24.54
CA ALA A 27 2.26 -3.04 -23.65
C ALA A 27 1.22 -2.80 -22.57
N VAL A 28 -0.07 -2.73 -22.94
CA VAL A 28 -1.18 -2.57 -21.97
C VAL A 28 -1.21 -3.71 -20.96
N LEU A 29 -1.11 -4.96 -21.42
CA LEU A 29 -1.10 -6.13 -20.55
C LEU A 29 0.10 -6.14 -19.60
N ALA A 30 1.28 -5.74 -20.09
CA ALA A 30 2.49 -5.66 -19.27
C ALA A 30 2.38 -4.58 -18.18
N GLU A 31 1.86 -3.39 -18.52
CA GLU A 31 1.62 -2.31 -17.56
C GLU A 31 0.62 -2.72 -16.48
N LEU A 32 -0.50 -3.33 -16.87
CA LEU A 32 -1.49 -3.86 -15.93
C LEU A 32 -0.87 -4.93 -15.03
N ALA A 33 -0.09 -5.86 -15.60
CA ALA A 33 0.58 -6.91 -14.85
C ALA A 33 1.60 -6.36 -13.85
N GLY A 34 2.37 -5.34 -14.24
CA GLY A 34 3.32 -4.65 -13.34
C GLY A 34 2.64 -3.99 -12.13
N MET A 35 1.35 -3.65 -12.24
CA MET A 35 0.54 -3.11 -11.15
C MET A 35 -0.25 -4.18 -10.38
N GLY A 36 -0.19 -5.44 -10.81
CA GLY A 36 -0.95 -6.55 -10.22
C GLY A 36 -2.39 -6.67 -10.70
N TYR A 37 -2.71 -6.13 -11.89
CA TYR A 37 -4.01 -6.32 -12.54
C TYR A 37 -3.93 -7.32 -13.68
N ARG A 38 -4.98 -8.11 -13.88
CA ARG A 38 -5.15 -8.96 -15.07
C ARG A 38 -6.53 -8.77 -15.68
N LEU A 39 -6.60 -8.80 -17.00
CA LEU A 39 -7.87 -8.78 -17.73
C LEU A 39 -8.45 -10.18 -17.81
N ARG A 40 -9.74 -10.34 -17.54
CA ARG A 40 -10.43 -11.64 -17.68
C ARG A 40 -10.71 -12.01 -19.14
N ASN A 41 -10.89 -11.00 -19.98
CA ASN A 41 -11.29 -11.12 -21.37
C ASN A 41 -10.39 -10.27 -22.31
N PRO A 42 -9.05 -10.48 -22.28
CA PRO A 42 -8.10 -9.67 -23.05
C PRO A 42 -8.30 -9.76 -24.57
N GLU A 43 -8.97 -10.81 -25.05
CA GLU A 43 -9.30 -11.00 -26.46
C GLU A 43 -10.19 -9.90 -27.04
N LEU A 44 -10.96 -9.17 -26.22
CA LEU A 44 -11.79 -8.05 -26.69
C LEU A 44 -10.94 -6.90 -27.26
N LEU A 45 -9.67 -6.78 -26.85
CA LEU A 45 -8.74 -5.80 -27.42
C LEU A 45 -8.49 -6.02 -28.92
N ASN A 46 -8.75 -7.21 -29.45
CA ASN A 46 -8.63 -7.51 -30.88
C ASN A 46 -9.72 -6.83 -31.73
N ALA A 47 -10.81 -6.37 -31.11
CA ALA A 47 -11.93 -5.68 -31.77
C ALA A 47 -12.25 -4.31 -31.15
N ALA A 48 -11.26 -3.74 -30.44
CA ALA A 48 -11.37 -2.43 -29.81
C ALA A 48 -10.98 -1.30 -30.78
N ASP A 49 -11.54 -0.12 -30.59
CA ASP A 49 -11.08 1.09 -31.25
C ASP A 49 -9.66 1.47 -30.77
N PRO A 50 -8.66 1.63 -31.66
CA PRO A 50 -7.33 2.13 -31.29
C PRO A 50 -7.33 3.45 -30.50
N ALA A 51 -8.32 4.33 -30.71
CA ALA A 51 -8.47 5.57 -29.96
C ALA A 51 -8.67 5.34 -28.45
N TRP A 52 -9.10 4.13 -28.05
CA TRP A 52 -9.18 3.75 -26.64
C TRP A 52 -7.83 3.90 -25.91
N LEU A 53 -6.71 3.74 -26.61
CA LEU A 53 -5.37 3.90 -26.04
C LEU A 53 -5.07 5.33 -25.59
N GLU A 54 -5.71 6.34 -26.18
CA GLU A 54 -5.46 7.76 -25.85
C GLU A 54 -5.81 8.07 -24.38
N GLY A 55 -6.85 7.42 -23.85
CA GLY A 55 -7.26 7.54 -22.44
C GLY A 55 -6.49 6.62 -21.49
N MET A 56 -5.61 5.74 -21.99
CA MET A 56 -5.02 4.67 -21.19
C MET A 56 -4.17 5.21 -20.03
N ARG A 57 -3.43 6.30 -20.23
CA ARG A 57 -2.61 6.91 -19.19
C ARG A 57 -3.44 7.30 -17.95
N GLY A 58 -4.57 7.98 -18.17
CA GLY A 58 -5.47 8.35 -17.07
C GLY A 58 -6.08 7.14 -16.37
N ARG A 59 -6.38 6.05 -17.10
CA ARG A 59 -6.85 4.80 -16.49
C ARG A 59 -5.77 4.12 -15.66
N LEU A 60 -4.52 4.10 -16.13
CA LEU A 60 -3.38 3.59 -15.36
C LEU A 60 -3.18 4.40 -14.07
N ASP A 61 -3.31 5.72 -14.11
CA ASP A 61 -3.19 6.56 -12.91
C ASP A 61 -4.28 6.24 -11.88
N VAL A 62 -5.53 6.03 -12.32
CA VAL A 62 -6.64 5.60 -11.45
C VAL A 62 -6.37 4.21 -10.85
N LEU A 63 -5.94 3.25 -11.68
CA LEU A 63 -5.63 1.89 -11.25
C LEU A 63 -4.45 1.85 -10.27
N LYS A 64 -3.45 2.70 -10.47
CA LYS A 64 -2.31 2.87 -9.57
C LYS A 64 -2.74 3.42 -8.21
N ALA A 65 -3.59 4.45 -8.20
CA ALA A 65 -4.16 4.99 -6.95
C ALA A 65 -5.03 3.95 -6.23
N MET A 66 -5.79 3.13 -6.96
CA MET A 66 -6.58 2.04 -6.37
C MET A 66 -5.72 0.96 -5.69
N ARG A 67 -4.46 0.75 -6.12
CA ARG A 67 -3.50 -0.12 -5.41
C ARG A 67 -2.84 0.56 -4.21
N GLY A 68 -3.17 1.82 -3.94
CA GLY A 68 -2.45 2.64 -2.97
C GLY A 68 -1.04 3.03 -3.44
N GLY A 69 -0.76 2.97 -4.75
CA GLY A 69 0.55 3.31 -5.32
C GLY A 69 0.87 4.80 -5.31
N ASP A 70 -0.06 5.63 -4.84
CA ASP A 70 0.04 7.06 -4.56
C ASP A 70 0.29 7.35 -3.07
N VAL A 71 0.18 6.35 -2.20
CA VAL A 71 0.42 6.47 -0.75
C VAL A 71 1.74 5.82 -0.40
N ASP A 72 2.63 6.58 0.22
CA ASP A 72 3.81 6.02 0.87
C ASP A 72 3.37 5.23 2.10
N TYR A 73 3.04 3.95 1.92
CA TYR A 73 2.68 3.07 3.02
C TYR A 73 3.92 2.67 3.82
N VAL A 74 3.85 2.88 5.13
CA VAL A 74 4.82 2.38 6.09
C VAL A 74 4.08 1.41 7.03
N PRO A 75 4.45 0.12 7.07
CA PRO A 75 3.84 -0.81 8.01
C PRO A 75 4.18 -0.44 9.46
N LEU A 76 3.29 -0.82 10.38
CA LEU A 76 3.54 -0.69 11.81
C LEU A 76 4.85 -1.41 12.20
N PHE A 77 5.03 -2.65 11.75
CA PHE A 77 6.25 -3.43 11.95
C PHE A 77 7.12 -3.35 10.69
N LEU A 78 8.34 -2.83 10.82
CA LEU A 78 9.20 -2.61 9.64
C LEU A 78 9.75 -3.88 9.02
N ARG A 79 9.69 -5.00 9.75
CA ARG A 79 10.09 -6.32 9.26
C ARG A 79 8.92 -7.16 8.72
N PHE A 80 7.70 -6.63 8.71
CA PHE A 80 6.57 -7.27 8.04
C PHE A 80 6.90 -7.58 6.56
N PRO A 81 6.49 -8.73 5.99
CA PRO A 81 5.77 -9.83 6.64
C PRO A 81 6.69 -10.87 7.33
N ASP A 82 8.00 -10.73 7.21
CA ASP A 82 8.99 -11.77 7.55
C ASP A 82 9.17 -12.00 9.05
N ASP A 83 9.02 -10.94 9.86
CA ASP A 83 9.26 -10.98 11.31
C ASP A 83 8.26 -10.04 12.01
N ILE A 84 7.23 -10.64 12.59
CA ILE A 84 6.13 -9.97 13.31
C ILE A 84 6.17 -10.47 14.76
N PRO A 85 6.09 -9.58 15.77
CA PRO A 85 6.03 -9.99 17.17
C PRO A 85 4.85 -10.92 17.46
N ASP A 86 4.96 -11.75 18.50
CA ASP A 86 3.82 -12.51 19.03
C ASP A 86 2.68 -11.56 19.46
N ASP A 87 1.46 -11.86 19.01
CA ASP A 87 0.31 -10.97 19.21
C ASP A 87 -0.02 -10.75 20.69
N GLY A 88 0.05 -11.81 21.50
CA GLY A 88 -0.27 -11.75 22.93
C GLY A 88 0.79 -10.96 23.70
N GLU A 89 2.05 -11.24 23.43
CA GLU A 89 3.17 -10.50 24.01
C GLU A 89 3.14 -9.02 23.63
N TYR A 90 2.95 -8.73 22.33
CA TYR A 90 2.84 -7.37 21.83
C TYR A 90 1.68 -6.62 22.48
N PHE A 91 0.51 -7.25 22.58
CA PHE A 91 -0.65 -6.66 23.25
C PHE A 91 -0.38 -6.37 24.73
N ALA A 92 0.23 -7.30 25.47
CA ALA A 92 0.57 -7.08 26.87
C ALA A 92 1.54 -5.90 27.05
N ARG A 93 2.59 -5.82 26.23
CA ARG A 93 3.54 -4.69 26.23
C ARG A 93 2.84 -3.35 25.94
N ARG A 94 1.85 -3.34 25.04
CA ARG A 94 1.05 -2.14 24.76
C ARG A 94 0.24 -1.68 25.96
N ILE A 95 -0.42 -2.60 26.67
CA ILE A 95 -1.19 -2.26 27.88
C ILE A 95 -0.27 -1.66 28.94
N VAL A 96 0.90 -2.26 29.17
CA VAL A 96 1.92 -1.71 30.08
C VAL A 96 2.34 -0.31 29.66
N GLY A 97 2.64 -0.12 28.37
CA GLY A 97 3.00 1.18 27.81
C GLY A 97 1.90 2.24 27.99
N TYR A 98 0.66 1.87 27.73
CA TYR A 98 -0.49 2.77 27.81
C TYR A 98 -0.76 3.22 29.24
N VAL A 99 -0.84 2.26 30.18
CA VAL A 99 -1.06 2.54 31.60
C VAL A 99 0.11 3.33 32.20
N GLY A 100 1.34 2.96 31.89
CA GLY A 100 2.52 3.67 32.40
C GLY A 100 2.58 5.13 31.94
N ASN A 101 2.23 5.42 30.69
CA ASN A 101 2.12 6.79 30.20
C ASN A 101 0.96 7.55 30.85
N LEU A 102 -0.22 6.91 31.01
CA LEU A 102 -1.37 7.51 31.67
C LEU A 102 -1.08 7.91 33.12
N LEU A 103 -0.29 7.10 33.83
CA LEU A 103 0.12 7.36 35.21
C LEU A 103 1.33 8.28 35.33
N GLY A 104 1.94 8.72 34.21
CA GLY A 104 3.17 9.51 34.23
C GLY A 104 4.39 8.76 34.78
N ALA A 105 4.37 7.42 34.71
CA ALA A 105 5.42 6.55 35.25
C ALA A 105 6.69 6.49 34.40
N PHE A 106 6.65 7.04 33.18
CA PHE A 106 7.79 7.05 32.26
C PHE A 106 8.25 8.47 31.97
N THR A 107 9.56 8.64 31.94
CA THR A 107 10.25 9.89 31.69
C THR A 107 11.16 9.76 30.46
N GLU A 108 11.71 10.87 29.98
CA GLU A 108 12.65 10.86 28.84
C GLU A 108 13.98 10.16 29.16
N GLU A 109 14.24 9.85 30.44
CA GLU A 109 15.39 9.03 30.83
C GLU A 109 15.15 7.54 30.52
N ASP A 110 13.89 7.09 30.60
CA ASP A 110 13.51 5.69 30.35
C ASP A 110 13.50 5.35 28.85
N GLY A 111 13.30 6.35 28.00
CA GLY A 111 13.27 6.15 26.55
C GLY A 111 13.01 7.41 25.74
N GLN A 112 12.28 7.26 24.63
CA GLN A 112 12.09 8.36 23.68
C GLN A 112 10.65 8.87 23.75
N ARG A 113 10.47 10.19 23.88
CA ARG A 113 9.18 10.83 23.69
C ARG A 113 8.86 10.97 22.20
N LEU A 114 7.68 10.52 21.80
CA LEU A 114 7.16 10.67 20.44
C LEU A 114 6.40 11.99 20.28
N ASP A 115 6.09 12.33 19.03
CA ASP A 115 5.35 13.55 18.67
C ASP A 115 3.95 13.62 19.33
N SER A 116 3.38 12.46 19.67
CA SER A 116 2.11 12.33 20.40
C SER A 116 2.20 12.68 21.90
N GLY A 117 3.41 12.91 22.42
CA GLY A 117 3.69 13.10 23.84
C GLY A 117 3.90 11.80 24.62
N VAL A 118 3.62 10.64 24.01
CA VAL A 118 3.85 9.30 24.58
C VAL A 118 5.35 9.06 24.71
N VAL A 119 5.79 8.62 25.88
CA VAL A 119 7.14 8.15 26.14
C VAL A 119 7.18 6.64 25.92
N VAL A 120 8.09 6.19 25.06
CA VAL A 120 8.31 4.76 24.77
C VAL A 120 9.62 4.34 25.42
N PRO A 121 9.59 3.57 26.53
CA PRO A 121 10.79 3.08 27.18
C PRO A 121 11.58 2.12 26.29
N ARG A 122 12.91 2.21 26.29
CA ARG A 122 13.78 1.38 25.42
C ARG A 122 13.66 -0.11 25.71
N TRP A 123 13.33 -0.47 26.95
CA TRP A 123 13.16 -1.86 27.36
C TRP A 123 11.80 -2.44 26.95
N LEU A 124 10.81 -1.59 26.67
CA LEU A 124 9.46 -2.03 26.32
C LEU A 124 9.34 -2.29 24.82
N PHE A 125 9.81 -1.33 24.01
CA PHE A 125 9.82 -1.41 22.55
C PHE A 125 11.11 -0.85 21.95
N ASP A 126 11.66 -1.56 20.96
CA ASP A 126 12.70 -1.04 20.08
C ASP A 126 12.06 -0.23 18.95
N LEU A 127 12.13 1.10 19.04
CA LEU A 127 11.55 2.01 18.04
C LEU A 127 12.14 1.82 16.64
N GLU A 128 13.32 1.23 16.48
CA GLU A 128 13.91 0.93 15.17
C GLU A 128 13.18 -0.20 14.42
N ALA A 129 12.33 -0.95 15.11
CA ALA A 129 11.47 -1.99 14.55
C ALA A 129 10.11 -1.46 14.09
N PHE A 130 9.77 -0.20 14.37
CA PHE A 130 8.42 0.34 14.15
C PHE A 130 8.36 1.53 13.19
N GLY A 131 7.28 1.59 12.41
CA GLY A 131 6.96 2.72 11.54
C GLY A 131 5.95 3.72 12.11
N ALA A 132 5.31 3.36 13.22
CA ALA A 132 4.33 4.16 13.94
C ALA A 132 4.48 3.92 15.46
N ASP A 133 3.72 4.64 16.30
CA ASP A 133 3.81 4.47 17.74
C ASP A 133 3.46 3.03 18.15
N PRO A 134 4.38 2.27 18.78
CA PRO A 134 4.15 0.87 19.12
C PRO A 134 3.09 0.69 20.21
N ILE A 135 2.83 1.69 21.04
CA ILE A 135 1.87 1.65 22.15
C ILE A 135 0.47 1.99 21.63
N THR A 136 0.31 3.19 21.08
CA THR A 136 -1.00 3.72 20.66
C THR A 136 -1.42 3.28 19.26
N GLN A 137 -0.46 2.84 18.43
CA GLN A 137 -0.63 2.56 17.00
C GLN A 137 -1.01 3.78 16.16
N LEU A 138 -0.96 4.98 16.75
CA LEU A 138 -1.14 6.21 16.00
C LEU A 138 0.10 6.51 15.15
N GLN A 139 -0.13 7.18 14.03
CA GLN A 139 0.95 7.64 13.16
C GLN A 139 1.82 8.64 13.91
N SER A 140 3.14 8.42 13.89
CA SER A 140 4.13 9.36 14.38
C SER A 140 4.93 9.88 13.18
N PRO A 141 4.91 11.18 12.88
CA PRO A 141 5.67 11.76 11.77
C PRO A 141 7.16 11.42 11.81
N SER A 142 7.77 11.41 13.00
CA SER A 142 9.18 11.08 13.16
C SER A 142 9.50 9.61 12.87
N LEU A 143 8.69 8.67 13.36
CA LEU A 143 8.84 7.24 13.06
C LEU A 143 8.56 6.94 11.59
N PHE A 144 7.52 7.54 11.02
CA PHE A 144 7.17 7.39 9.61
C PHE A 144 8.32 7.82 8.69
N ALA A 145 8.90 9.01 8.94
CA ALA A 145 10.00 9.53 8.12
C ALA A 145 11.24 8.62 8.17
N ARG A 146 11.60 8.13 9.35
CA ARG A 146 12.73 7.17 9.54
C ARG A 146 12.46 5.86 8.81
N ALA A 147 11.28 5.29 9.00
CA ALA A 147 10.86 4.05 8.39
C ALA A 147 10.85 4.13 6.86
N LYS A 148 10.31 5.22 6.30
CA LYS A 148 10.33 5.48 4.85
C LYS A 148 11.75 5.48 4.29
N ALA A 149 12.70 6.12 4.98
CA ALA A 149 14.11 6.13 4.57
C ALA A 149 14.73 4.72 4.59
N LYS A 150 14.35 3.88 5.56
CA LYS A 150 14.80 2.49 5.70
C LYS A 150 14.21 1.58 4.61
N LEU A 151 12.91 1.71 4.35
CA LEU A 151 12.17 0.88 3.40
C LEU A 151 12.52 1.19 1.94
N ARG A 152 12.95 2.41 1.61
CA ARG A 152 13.48 2.74 0.27
C ARG A 152 14.64 1.84 -0.18
N LYS A 153 15.36 1.23 0.76
CA LYS A 153 16.48 0.31 0.48
C LYS A 153 16.04 -1.15 0.37
N ARG A 154 14.80 -1.47 0.77
CA ARG A 154 14.28 -2.84 0.74
C ARG A 154 13.85 -3.18 -0.69
N LYS A 155 14.12 -4.41 -1.10
CA LYS A 155 13.58 -4.94 -2.35
C LYS A 155 12.05 -4.98 -2.22
N ALA A 156 11.35 -4.46 -3.22
CA ALA A 156 9.90 -4.53 -3.24
C ALA A 156 9.44 -5.99 -3.15
N ASP A 157 8.35 -6.22 -2.42
CA ASP A 157 7.72 -7.53 -2.36
C ASP A 157 7.37 -7.99 -3.80
N SER A 158 7.77 -9.21 -4.14
CA SER A 158 7.47 -9.83 -5.43
C SER A 158 6.13 -10.55 -5.44
N HIS A 159 5.44 -10.63 -4.29
CA HIS A 159 4.11 -11.22 -4.22
C HIS A 159 3.08 -10.31 -4.89
N VAL A 160 2.49 -10.80 -5.98
CA VAL A 160 1.45 -10.08 -6.71
C VAL A 160 0.09 -10.69 -6.38
N GLU A 161 -0.67 -10.01 -5.53
CA GLU A 161 -2.11 -10.26 -5.42
C GLU A 161 -2.81 -9.70 -6.66
N TRP A 162 -3.36 -10.60 -7.49
CA TRP A 162 -4.01 -10.25 -8.73
C TRP A 162 -5.41 -9.69 -8.51
N ILE A 163 -5.67 -8.51 -9.09
CA ILE A 163 -7.02 -7.96 -9.23
C ILE A 163 -7.51 -8.19 -10.66
N ASP A 164 -8.65 -8.88 -10.77
CA ASP A 164 -9.34 -9.05 -12.03
C ASP A 164 -10.02 -7.76 -12.48
N LEU A 165 -9.82 -7.42 -13.75
CA LEU A 165 -10.51 -6.37 -14.47
C LEU A 165 -11.28 -6.96 -15.65
N ASP A 166 -12.47 -6.41 -15.93
CA ASP A 166 -13.32 -6.81 -17.06
C ASP A 166 -13.35 -5.71 -18.13
N LEU A 167 -13.16 -6.09 -19.39
CA LEU A 167 -13.44 -5.22 -20.52
C LEU A 167 -14.93 -5.32 -20.87
N LEU A 168 -15.61 -4.18 -21.03
CA LEU A 168 -17.03 -4.16 -21.46
C LEU A 168 -17.21 -3.23 -22.66
N TRP A 169 -18.11 -3.62 -23.57
CA TRP A 169 -18.52 -2.80 -24.70
C TRP A 169 -19.30 -1.55 -24.26
#